data_AF-A0A2N0ZW58-F1
#
_entry.id   AF-A0A2N0ZW58-F1
#
_cell.length_a   1.000
_cell.length_b   1.000
_cell.length_c   1.000
_cell.angle_alpha   90.00
_cell.angle_beta   90.00
_cell.angle_gamma   90.00
#
_symmetry.space_group_name_H-M   'P 1'
#
loop_
_entity.id
_entity.type
_entity.pdbx_description
1 polymer ?
#
loop_
_entity_poly.entity_id
_entity_poly.type
_entity_poly.pdbx_seq_one_letter_code
_entity_poly.pdbx_strand_id
1 'polypeptide(L)'
;SNIVTDGSTEWTYSTDKLIENNSSSTGSASTSNAPSTTPPSQKPSSTKPSTSSEVNKGTVIRDDKVTQQGPTHEVRTKQAKITIKFLDEATDKPLSGLTYWTQSTKYGKNASTTGSDGTRGRTHDSDVGISIAVIVNENGKEIKKGTIIANSDKNGVAYVYKAKKPKLDPSGAHWHSRFKASTSLDDLSEPFKSNAKKFISALKAANISVRISTTYRPDARSYLMYYSTNIKRGKISPEKVPPWPGVNIDWTHGGNKSKAVEAARAMHASYGIGGNPVGKPSNSNHNVGFAVDMTVTNYSGKTISLNGNKYKINEFNDLVAAGKKVSVIWYGSKDKPHWSQTGR
;
A
#
# COMPACT_ATOMS: atom_id res chain seq x y z
N SER A 1 18.29 15.44 -3.41
CA SER A 1 17.77 16.78 -3.68
C SER A 1 17.66 16.89 -5.18
N ASN A 2 16.48 16.62 -5.75
CA ASN A 2 16.26 16.76 -7.19
C ASN A 2 15.43 18.01 -7.40
N ILE A 3 16.11 19.02 -7.95
CA ILE A 3 15.51 20.23 -8.51
C ILE A 3 14.72 19.78 -9.74
N VAL A 4 13.41 20.01 -9.74
CA VAL A 4 12.61 19.99 -10.97
C VAL A 4 12.34 21.45 -11.29
N THR A 5 13.02 21.95 -12.31
CA THR A 5 12.75 23.22 -12.95
C THR A 5 11.40 23.16 -13.66
N ASP A 6 10.53 24.11 -13.33
CA ASP A 6 9.23 24.29 -13.95
C ASP A 6 9.40 24.75 -15.40
N GLY A 7 8.98 23.91 -16.33
CA GLY A 7 8.77 24.26 -17.73
C GLY A 7 7.29 24.51 -17.90
N SER A 8 6.94 25.79 -18.09
CA SER A 8 5.59 26.26 -18.35
C SER A 8 4.90 25.49 -19.47
N THR A 9 3.79 24.84 -19.14
CA THR A 9 2.72 24.56 -20.10
C THR A 9 1.41 24.97 -19.47
N GLU A 10 0.88 26.10 -19.95
CA GLU A 10 -0.48 26.53 -19.63
C GLU A 10 -1.46 25.46 -20.11
N TRP A 11 -2.31 24.99 -19.19
CA TRP A 11 -3.52 24.27 -19.53
C TRP A 11 -4.71 25.09 -19.01
N THR A 12 -5.37 25.80 -19.92
CA THR A 12 -6.69 26.37 -19.69
C THR A 12 -7.72 25.24 -19.71
N TYR A 13 -8.32 24.93 -18.56
CA TYR A 13 -9.50 24.07 -18.50
C TYR A 13 -10.76 24.93 -18.43
N SER A 14 -11.61 24.78 -19.45
CA SER A 14 -12.97 25.32 -19.49
C SER A 14 -13.87 24.56 -18.52
N THR A 15 -14.58 25.27 -17.65
CA THR A 15 -15.54 24.71 -16.68
C THR A 15 -16.96 24.73 -17.22
N ASP A 16 -17.17 24.23 -18.43
CA ASP A 16 -18.52 23.94 -18.95
C ASP A 16 -18.53 22.54 -19.54
N LYS A 17 -18.81 21.54 -18.66
CA LYS A 17 -19.61 20.34 -18.96
C LYS A 17 -19.63 19.39 -17.75
N LEU A 18 -20.78 18.72 -17.62
CA LEU A 18 -21.12 17.63 -16.71
C LEU A 18 -21.77 18.04 -15.37
N ILE A 19 -22.95 18.67 -15.48
CA ILE A 19 -24.10 18.20 -14.70
C ILE A 19 -24.87 17.26 -15.62
N GLU A 20 -24.80 15.95 -15.39
CA GLU A 20 -25.85 15.03 -15.83
C GLU A 20 -26.22 14.10 -14.66
N ASN A 21 -27.42 14.37 -14.15
CA ASN A 21 -28.17 13.51 -13.26
C ASN A 21 -28.58 12.25 -14.03
N ASN A 22 -28.40 11.08 -13.42
CA ASN A 22 -29.09 9.87 -13.87
C ASN A 22 -30.16 9.53 -12.84
N SER A 23 -31.34 10.14 -13.00
CA SER A 23 -32.58 9.67 -12.40
C SER A 23 -33.45 9.15 -13.54
N SER A 24 -33.66 7.84 -13.54
CA SER A 24 -34.49 7.09 -14.47
C SER A 24 -35.93 7.60 -14.48
N SER A 25 -36.44 7.79 -15.69
CA SER A 25 -37.82 8.12 -16.01
C SER A 25 -38.74 6.90 -15.97
N THR A 26 -39.98 7.12 -15.52
CA THR A 26 -41.18 6.47 -16.05
C THR A 26 -42.37 7.43 -15.93
N GLY A 27 -43.04 7.71 -17.05
CA GLY A 27 -44.49 7.97 -17.07
C GLY A 27 -44.96 9.40 -17.36
N SER A 28 -45.31 9.64 -18.64
CA SER A 28 -46.05 10.74 -19.30
C SER A 28 -47.21 11.39 -18.52
N ALA A 29 -47.29 12.74 -18.54
CA ALA A 29 -48.23 13.61 -19.33
C ALA A 29 -49.66 13.71 -18.72
N SER A 30 -50.38 14.84 -18.64
CA SER A 30 -50.33 16.17 -19.29
C SER A 30 -51.40 17.10 -18.67
N THR A 31 -51.22 18.44 -18.81
CA THR A 31 -52.22 19.56 -18.84
C THR A 31 -53.08 19.85 -17.58
N SER A 32 -53.45 21.06 -17.16
CA SER A 32 -53.39 22.46 -17.66
C SER A 32 -54.01 23.41 -16.60
N ASN A 33 -53.82 24.73 -16.77
CA ASN A 33 -54.61 25.89 -16.31
C ASN A 33 -54.08 26.80 -15.18
N ALA A 34 -53.95 28.08 -15.56
CA ALA A 34 -53.73 29.32 -14.78
C ALA A 34 -55.10 29.89 -14.28
N PRO A 35 -55.30 31.17 -13.83
CA PRO A 35 -54.39 32.29 -13.53
C PRO A 35 -54.80 33.19 -12.30
N SER A 36 -54.09 34.34 -12.15
CA SER A 36 -54.50 35.63 -11.53
C SER A 36 -54.23 35.82 -10.02
N THR A 37 -53.82 36.99 -9.46
CA THR A 37 -53.98 38.42 -9.81
C THR A 37 -52.81 39.31 -9.30
N THR A 38 -52.68 40.51 -9.89
CA THR A 38 -51.60 41.53 -9.72
C THR A 38 -52.09 42.78 -8.89
N PRO A 39 -51.39 43.96 -8.81
CA PRO A 39 -50.78 44.65 -7.63
C PRO A 39 -51.52 46.00 -7.25
N PRO A 40 -50.97 47.10 -6.62
CA PRO A 40 -49.58 47.46 -6.22
C PRO A 40 -49.32 48.27 -4.91
N SER A 41 -48.02 48.53 -4.69
CA SER A 41 -47.37 49.80 -4.25
C SER A 41 -46.77 49.93 -2.83
N GLN A 42 -45.42 49.93 -2.77
CA GLN A 42 -44.52 51.00 -2.26
C GLN A 42 -43.18 50.45 -1.67
N LYS A 43 -42.06 50.87 -2.29
CA LYS A 43 -40.65 50.88 -1.80
C LYS A 43 -40.48 52.13 -0.89
N PRO A 44 -39.44 52.33 -0.04
CA PRO A 44 -38.14 51.62 0.12
C PRO A 44 -37.76 51.26 1.59
N SER A 45 -36.79 50.39 1.90
CA SER A 45 -35.34 50.69 1.93
C SER A 45 -34.57 49.50 2.54
N SER A 46 -33.36 49.26 2.00
CA SER A 46 -32.17 48.59 2.57
C SER A 46 -32.31 47.48 3.62
N THR A 47 -31.85 46.26 3.27
CA THR A 47 -30.72 45.50 3.87
C THR A 47 -30.98 44.00 3.67
N LYS A 48 -30.20 43.33 2.81
CA LYS A 48 -30.28 41.88 2.58
C LYS A 48 -29.16 41.19 3.38
N PRO A 49 -29.45 40.21 4.25
CA PRO A 49 -28.44 39.27 4.74
C PRO A 49 -28.22 38.20 3.67
N SER A 50 -26.97 38.05 3.22
CA SER A 50 -26.52 36.91 2.42
C SER A 50 -26.21 35.72 3.34
N THR A 51 -26.79 34.55 3.07
CA THR A 51 -26.26 33.27 3.57
C THR A 51 -26.32 32.24 2.45
N SER A 52 -25.26 32.24 1.64
CA SER A 52 -24.81 31.05 0.91
C SER A 52 -23.52 30.59 1.56
N SER A 53 -23.55 29.45 2.23
CA SER A 53 -22.38 28.81 2.84
C SER A 53 -21.38 28.40 1.77
N GLU A 54 -20.31 29.19 1.61
CA GLU A 54 -19.16 28.89 0.76
C GLU A 54 -18.43 27.64 1.28
N VAL A 55 -18.21 26.69 0.38
CA VAL A 55 -17.23 25.61 0.57
C VAL A 55 -15.85 26.25 0.52
N ASN A 56 -15.17 26.30 1.67
CA ASN A 56 -13.85 26.91 1.83
C ASN A 56 -12.81 26.16 0.96
N LYS A 57 -12.54 26.69 -0.24
CA LYS A 57 -11.43 26.25 -1.09
C LYS A 57 -10.14 26.64 -0.36
N GLY A 58 -9.41 25.64 0.15
CA GLY A 58 -8.28 25.80 1.05
C GLY A 58 -7.35 26.95 0.69
N THR A 59 -7.09 27.83 1.67
CA THR A 59 -6.16 28.94 1.52
C THR A 59 -4.76 28.41 1.27
N VAL A 60 -4.25 28.64 0.06
CA VAL A 60 -2.85 28.40 -0.30
C VAL A 60 -2.00 29.45 0.42
N ILE A 61 -1.05 29.01 1.25
CA ILE A 61 -0.03 29.88 1.83
C ILE A 61 1.16 29.86 0.87
N ARG A 62 1.51 31.03 0.33
CA ARG A 62 2.73 31.23 -0.45
C ARG A 62 3.74 31.88 0.47
N ASP A 63 4.78 31.15 0.82
CA ASP A 63 5.92 31.69 1.57
C ASP A 63 7.05 31.94 0.57
N ASP A 64 7.32 33.21 0.29
CA ASP A 64 8.48 33.59 -0.50
C ASP A 64 9.71 33.57 0.41
N LYS A 65 10.65 32.66 0.16
CA LYS A 65 11.93 32.62 0.85
C LYS A 65 13.04 33.10 -0.08
N VAL A 66 13.72 34.17 0.33
CA VAL A 66 14.98 34.58 -0.28
C VAL A 66 16.09 33.74 0.33
N THR A 67 16.66 32.83 -0.46
CA THR A 67 17.83 32.05 -0.06
C THR A 67 19.07 32.60 -0.76
N GLN A 68 20.27 32.22 -0.31
CA GLN A 68 21.55 32.59 -0.96
C GLN A 68 21.66 32.12 -2.43
N GLN A 69 20.73 31.28 -2.90
CA GLN A 69 20.67 30.72 -4.25
C GLN A 69 19.54 31.32 -5.11
N GLY A 70 18.81 32.33 -4.61
CA GLY A 70 17.70 32.99 -5.28
C GLY A 70 16.34 32.81 -4.58
N PRO A 71 15.27 33.47 -5.07
CA PRO A 71 13.92 33.32 -4.53
C PRO A 71 13.39 31.92 -4.84
N THR A 72 12.88 31.25 -3.80
CA THR A 72 12.16 29.97 -3.95
C THR A 72 10.72 30.17 -3.47
N HIS A 73 9.75 29.76 -4.29
CA HIS A 73 8.33 29.77 -3.95
C HIS A 73 7.95 28.43 -3.31
N GLU A 74 7.73 28.41 -2.01
CA GLU A 74 7.12 27.25 -1.36
C GLU A 74 5.60 27.45 -1.27
N VAL A 75 4.85 26.62 -2.02
CA VAL A 75 3.39 26.55 -1.91
C VAL A 75 3.04 25.56 -0.81
N ARG A 76 2.61 26.06 0.35
CA ARG A 76 2.17 25.23 1.47
C ARG A 76 0.66 25.36 1.64
N THR A 77 -0.04 24.24 1.60
CA THR A 77 -1.45 24.18 2.00
C THR A 77 -1.54 24.00 3.51
N LYS A 78 -2.56 24.60 4.13
CA LYS A 78 -2.87 24.29 5.54
C LYS A 78 -3.07 22.77 5.70
N GLN A 79 -2.64 22.22 6.83
CA GLN A 79 -2.87 20.83 7.18
C GLN A 79 -4.15 20.68 8.03
N ALA A 80 -4.84 19.56 7.83
CA ALA A 80 -5.99 19.11 8.59
C ALA A 80 -5.71 17.74 9.21
N LYS A 81 -6.25 17.53 10.42
CA LYS A 81 -6.25 16.27 11.14
C LYS A 81 -7.58 15.57 10.97
N ILE A 82 -7.57 14.50 10.19
CA ILE A 82 -8.75 13.69 9.91
C ILE A 82 -8.79 12.52 10.87
N THR A 83 -9.86 12.41 11.66
CA THR A 83 -10.06 11.26 12.54
C THR A 83 -11.11 10.32 11.95
N ILE A 84 -10.78 9.05 11.79
CA ILE A 84 -11.68 8.03 11.23
C ILE A 84 -12.03 6.99 12.30
N LYS A 85 -13.32 6.69 12.43
CA LYS A 85 -13.90 5.66 13.31
C LYS A 85 -14.78 4.72 12.50
N PHE A 86 -14.89 3.49 12.98
CA PHE A 86 -15.78 2.48 12.40
C PHE A 86 -16.71 1.90 13.46
N LEU A 87 -17.97 1.73 13.09
CA LEU A 87 -18.96 0.97 13.84
C LEU A 87 -19.26 -0.33 13.11
N ASP A 88 -19.58 -1.36 13.88
CA ASP A 88 -20.00 -2.65 13.36
C ASP A 88 -21.41 -2.50 12.80
N GLU A 89 -21.60 -2.88 11.54
CA GLU A 89 -22.86 -2.69 10.84
C GLU A 89 -24.04 -3.43 11.51
N ALA A 90 -23.78 -4.55 12.18
CA ALA A 90 -24.82 -5.37 12.81
C ALA A 90 -25.16 -4.93 14.23
N THR A 91 -24.20 -4.34 14.96
CA THR A 91 -24.36 -4.04 16.40
C THR A 91 -24.26 -2.56 16.75
N ASP A 92 -23.86 -1.71 15.80
CA ASP A 92 -23.55 -0.29 15.99
C ASP A 92 -22.50 0.00 17.07
N LYS A 93 -21.75 -1.03 17.49
CA LYS A 93 -20.65 -0.90 18.46
C LYS A 93 -19.34 -0.55 17.76
N PRO A 94 -18.41 0.14 18.44
CA PRO A 94 -17.09 0.45 17.87
C PRO A 94 -16.34 -0.80 17.39
N LEU A 95 -15.79 -0.74 16.17
CA LEU A 95 -15.00 -1.83 15.59
C LEU A 95 -13.53 -1.71 15.97
N SER A 96 -13.04 -2.68 16.74
CA SER A 96 -11.62 -2.87 17.01
C SER A 96 -10.94 -3.79 16.00
N GLY A 97 -9.65 -3.55 15.76
CA GLY A 97 -8.81 -4.40 14.90
C GLY A 97 -9.20 -4.42 13.42
N LEU A 98 -10.10 -3.54 12.96
CA LEU A 98 -10.47 -3.44 11.55
C LEU A 98 -9.35 -2.76 10.77
N THR A 99 -8.81 -3.45 9.78
CA THR A 99 -7.98 -2.82 8.76
C THR A 99 -8.83 -2.04 7.76
N TYR A 100 -8.38 -0.83 7.44
CA TYR A 100 -8.88 0.00 6.36
C TYR A 100 -7.72 0.70 5.63
N TRP A 101 -8.02 1.32 4.50
CA TRP A 101 -7.10 2.15 3.73
C TRP A 101 -7.68 3.54 3.53
N THR A 102 -6.81 4.53 3.56
CA THR A 102 -7.07 5.86 3.03
C THR A 102 -6.40 5.95 1.67
N GLN A 103 -7.11 6.45 0.65
CA GLN A 103 -6.57 6.60 -0.70
C GLN A 103 -6.84 8.00 -1.24
N SER A 104 -5.80 8.67 -1.73
CA SER A 104 -5.92 9.94 -2.45
C SER A 104 -4.97 9.99 -3.64
N THR A 105 -5.19 10.94 -4.54
CA THR A 105 -4.28 11.21 -5.66
C THR A 105 -2.90 11.66 -5.18
N LYS A 106 -2.84 12.43 -4.09
CA LYS A 106 -1.59 12.97 -3.54
C LYS A 106 -0.78 11.96 -2.72
N TYR A 107 -1.44 11.17 -1.88
CA TYR A 107 -0.76 10.31 -0.91
C TYR A 107 -0.78 8.82 -1.29
N GLY A 108 -1.39 8.48 -2.43
CA GLY A 108 -1.60 7.09 -2.81
C GLY A 108 -2.52 6.38 -1.80
N LYS A 109 -2.32 5.07 -1.63
CA LYS A 109 -3.15 4.22 -0.77
C LYS A 109 -2.37 3.75 0.45
N ASN A 110 -2.82 4.14 1.64
CA ASN A 110 -2.15 3.91 2.91
C ASN A 110 -3.05 3.08 3.84
N ALA A 111 -2.49 2.04 4.46
CA ALA A 111 -3.25 1.17 5.35
C ALA A 111 -3.24 1.67 6.80
N SER A 112 -4.27 1.31 7.55
CA SER A 112 -4.39 1.56 8.98
C SER A 112 -5.29 0.53 9.65
N THR A 113 -5.14 0.36 10.95
CA THR A 113 -5.97 -0.55 11.75
C THR A 113 -6.58 0.20 12.93
N THR A 114 -7.86 -0.03 13.21
CA THR A 114 -8.52 0.56 14.39
C THR A 114 -7.90 0.02 15.69
N GLY A 115 -8.02 0.81 16.77
CA GLY A 115 -7.46 0.47 18.08
C GLY A 115 -8.05 -0.82 18.68
N SER A 116 -7.51 -1.25 19.82
CA SER A 116 -7.90 -2.49 20.51
C SER A 116 -9.36 -2.51 20.99
N ASP A 117 -9.94 -1.35 21.27
CA ASP A 117 -11.33 -1.18 21.71
C ASP A 117 -12.23 -0.54 20.63
N GLY A 118 -11.64 -0.04 19.53
CA GLY A 118 -12.35 0.65 18.44
C GLY A 118 -12.93 2.02 18.81
N THR A 119 -12.92 2.42 20.08
CA THR A 119 -13.58 3.65 20.56
C THR A 119 -12.85 4.90 20.11
N ARG A 120 -11.51 4.81 20.09
CA ARG A 120 -10.60 5.86 19.64
C ARG A 120 -10.46 5.79 18.13
N GLY A 121 -10.81 6.88 17.48
CA GLY A 121 -10.57 7.05 16.06
C GLY A 121 -9.07 7.12 15.77
N ARG A 122 -8.70 6.79 14.55
CA ARG A 122 -7.33 6.91 14.06
C ARG A 122 -7.19 8.22 13.31
N THR A 123 -6.17 9.01 13.67
CA THR A 123 -5.92 10.32 13.08
C THR A 123 -4.93 10.21 11.93
N HIS A 124 -5.19 10.97 10.88
CA HIS A 124 -4.37 11.11 9.68
C HIS A 124 -4.15 12.59 9.40
N ASP A 125 -2.94 12.96 9.04
CA ASP A 125 -2.65 14.32 8.58
C ASP A 125 -2.84 14.37 7.06
N SER A 126 -3.47 15.44 6.58
CA SER A 126 -3.66 15.70 5.15
C SER A 126 -3.65 17.20 4.89
N ASP A 127 -3.22 17.59 3.71
CA ASP A 127 -3.44 18.94 3.20
C ASP A 127 -4.94 19.20 3.01
N VAL A 128 -5.38 20.41 3.37
CA VAL A 128 -6.76 20.87 3.19
C VAL A 128 -7.14 20.82 1.71
N GLY A 129 -8.36 20.37 1.41
CA GLY A 129 -8.92 20.24 0.07
C GLY A 129 -8.65 18.89 -0.61
N ILE A 130 -7.77 18.05 -0.05
CA ILE A 130 -7.50 16.72 -0.62
C ILE A 130 -8.70 15.78 -0.40
N SER A 131 -9.14 15.15 -1.49
CA SER A 131 -10.16 14.10 -1.45
C SER A 131 -9.54 12.75 -1.09
N ILE A 132 -10.07 12.11 -0.05
CA ILE A 132 -9.56 10.87 0.53
C ILE A 132 -10.68 9.83 0.54
N ALA A 133 -10.54 8.78 -0.25
CA ALA A 133 -11.39 7.61 -0.18
C ALA A 133 -11.05 6.78 1.07
N VAL A 134 -12.08 6.34 1.79
CA VAL A 134 -11.96 5.40 2.90
C VAL A 134 -12.42 4.03 2.42
N ILE A 135 -11.55 3.03 2.51
CA ILE A 135 -11.76 1.69 1.95
C ILE A 135 -11.54 0.66 3.05
N VAL A 136 -12.38 -0.36 3.16
CA VAL A 136 -12.20 -1.48 4.09
C VAL A 136 -12.10 -2.80 3.32
N ASN A 137 -11.52 -3.82 3.94
CA ASN A 137 -11.62 -5.18 3.41
C ASN A 137 -12.75 -5.90 4.13
N GLU A 138 -13.79 -6.26 3.38
CA GLU A 138 -14.89 -7.08 3.86
C GLU A 138 -14.83 -8.41 3.12
N ASN A 139 -14.44 -9.47 3.83
CA ASN A 139 -14.37 -10.84 3.31
C ASN A 139 -13.54 -10.99 2.03
N GLY A 140 -12.38 -10.33 1.96
CA GLY A 140 -11.46 -10.41 0.82
C GLY A 140 -11.76 -9.41 -0.29
N LYS A 141 -12.84 -8.62 -0.20
CA LYS A 141 -13.19 -7.59 -1.18
C LYS A 141 -12.96 -6.20 -0.59
N GLU A 142 -12.40 -5.31 -1.41
CA GLU A 142 -12.27 -3.90 -1.04
C GLU A 142 -13.59 -3.15 -1.26
N ILE A 143 -14.06 -2.50 -0.20
CA ILE A 143 -15.31 -1.75 -0.19
C ILE A 143 -15.02 -0.30 0.16
N LYS A 144 -15.31 0.62 -0.76
CA LYS A 144 -15.24 2.06 -0.49
C LYS A 144 -16.42 2.46 0.40
N LYS A 145 -16.12 2.95 1.62
CA LYS A 145 -17.11 3.42 2.59
C LYS A 145 -17.50 4.88 2.43
N GLY A 146 -16.63 5.67 1.82
CA GLY A 146 -16.92 7.06 1.49
C GLY A 146 -15.72 7.82 0.96
N THR A 147 -15.92 9.10 0.70
CA THR A 147 -14.85 10.06 0.39
C THR A 147 -14.93 11.21 1.39
N ILE A 148 -13.80 11.58 1.98
CA ILE A 148 -13.62 12.72 2.87
C ILE A 148 -12.93 13.82 2.07
N ILE A 149 -13.32 15.08 2.29
CA ILE A 149 -12.50 16.23 1.89
C ILE A 149 -11.80 16.73 3.15
N ALA A 150 -10.46 16.74 3.14
CA ALA A 150 -9.67 17.22 4.25
C ALA A 150 -9.99 18.70 4.52
N ASN A 151 -10.48 19.02 5.73
CA ASN A 151 -10.84 20.39 6.10
C ASN A 151 -10.45 20.65 7.55
N SER A 152 -9.89 21.85 7.80
CA SER A 152 -9.39 22.27 9.11
C SER A 152 -10.50 22.50 10.13
N ASP A 153 -11.72 22.81 9.68
CA ASP A 153 -12.90 22.99 10.54
C ASP A 153 -13.32 21.70 11.28
N LYS A 154 -12.97 20.54 10.73
CA LYS A 154 -13.26 19.21 11.27
C LYS A 154 -12.08 18.60 12.00
N ASN A 155 -11.07 19.39 12.33
CA ASN A 155 -9.96 18.94 13.17
C ASN A 155 -10.48 18.45 14.53
N GLY A 156 -10.29 17.15 14.80
CA GLY A 156 -10.75 16.51 16.03
C GLY A 156 -12.18 15.95 15.98
N VAL A 157 -12.97 16.26 14.95
CA VAL A 157 -14.27 15.62 14.72
C VAL A 157 -14.05 14.33 13.93
N ALA A 158 -14.62 13.23 14.42
CA ALA A 158 -14.45 11.93 13.77
C ALA A 158 -15.44 11.72 12.63
N TYR A 159 -14.95 11.28 11.48
CA TYR A 159 -15.75 10.64 10.44
C TYR A 159 -16.04 9.21 10.87
N VAL A 160 -17.32 8.85 10.91
CA VAL A 160 -17.78 7.54 11.38
C VAL A 160 -18.40 6.78 10.21
N TYR A 161 -17.92 5.56 9.97
CA TYR A 161 -18.45 4.67 8.94
C TYR A 161 -18.95 3.35 9.53
N LYS A 162 -19.97 2.74 8.93
CA LYS A 162 -20.35 1.36 9.24
C LYS A 162 -19.55 0.38 8.38
N ALA A 163 -19.07 -0.69 8.99
CA ALA A 163 -18.37 -1.77 8.30
C ALA A 163 -18.70 -3.13 8.92
N LYS A 164 -18.47 -4.20 8.17
CA LYS A 164 -18.57 -5.57 8.68
C LYS A 164 -17.25 -5.98 9.28
N LYS A 165 -17.27 -6.52 10.50
CA LYS A 165 -16.07 -7.15 11.06
C LYS A 165 -15.67 -8.35 10.20
N PRO A 166 -14.44 -8.40 9.66
CA PRO A 166 -14.02 -9.54 8.88
C PRO A 166 -14.00 -10.80 9.77
N LYS A 167 -14.54 -11.90 9.24
CA LYS A 167 -14.39 -13.20 9.88
C LYS A 167 -12.91 -13.58 9.88
N LEU A 168 -12.34 -13.74 11.07
CA LEU A 168 -10.96 -14.23 11.19
C LEU A 168 -10.93 -15.73 10.93
N ASP A 169 -9.96 -16.14 10.13
CA ASP A 169 -9.71 -17.55 9.81
C ASP A 169 -8.45 -18.00 10.56
N PRO A 170 -8.48 -19.12 11.31
CA PRO A 170 -7.33 -19.62 12.05
C PRO A 170 -6.06 -19.67 11.20
N SER A 171 -4.91 -19.36 11.83
CA SER A 171 -3.61 -19.56 11.19
C SER A 171 -3.42 -21.03 10.79
N GLY A 172 -2.56 -21.30 9.81
CA GLY A 172 -2.32 -22.66 9.33
C GLY A 172 -1.68 -22.72 7.95
N ALA A 173 -1.34 -23.93 7.50
CA ALA A 173 -0.67 -24.15 6.22
C ALA A 173 -1.47 -23.66 5.00
N HIS A 174 -2.80 -23.62 5.08
CA HIS A 174 -3.66 -23.15 3.99
C HIS A 174 -3.45 -21.68 3.63
N TRP A 175 -2.91 -20.86 4.54
CA TRP A 175 -2.58 -19.46 4.25
C TRP A 175 -1.45 -19.30 3.24
N HIS A 176 -0.60 -20.32 3.07
CA HIS A 176 0.52 -20.30 2.12
C HIS A 176 0.09 -19.96 0.68
N SER A 177 -1.09 -20.42 0.25
CA SER A 177 -1.59 -20.28 -1.11
C SER A 177 -2.32 -18.95 -1.36
N ARG A 178 -2.68 -18.19 -0.31
CA ARG A 178 -3.51 -16.97 -0.42
C ARG A 178 -2.77 -15.76 -0.96
N PHE A 179 -1.46 -15.67 -0.69
CA PHE A 179 -0.61 -14.59 -1.16
C PHE A 179 0.59 -15.20 -1.88
N LYS A 180 0.49 -15.36 -3.20
CA LYS A 180 1.54 -15.98 -4.01
C LYS A 180 2.69 -14.99 -4.24
N ALA A 181 3.91 -15.51 -4.18
CA ALA A 181 5.09 -14.78 -4.65
C ALA A 181 5.19 -14.90 -6.18
N SER A 182 5.91 -13.97 -6.79
CA SER A 182 6.30 -14.09 -8.19
C SER A 182 7.63 -14.84 -8.33
N THR A 183 7.81 -15.47 -9.49
CA THR A 183 9.09 -16.01 -9.98
C THR A 183 9.54 -15.33 -11.27
N SER A 184 8.81 -14.32 -11.75
CA SER A 184 9.14 -13.59 -12.98
C SER A 184 10.17 -12.51 -12.71
N LEU A 185 11.19 -12.43 -13.57
CA LEU A 185 12.15 -11.32 -13.55
C LEU A 185 11.51 -10.00 -13.98
N ASP A 186 10.31 -10.02 -14.57
CA ASP A 186 9.62 -8.80 -14.95
C ASP A 186 9.03 -8.03 -13.78
N ASP A 187 8.80 -8.71 -12.66
CA ASP A 187 8.29 -8.11 -11.41
C ASP A 187 9.41 -7.55 -10.52
N LEU A 188 10.65 -7.55 -11.03
CA LEU A 188 11.75 -6.83 -10.40
C LEU A 188 11.69 -5.34 -10.75
N SER A 189 12.27 -4.52 -9.89
CA SER A 189 12.35 -3.07 -10.06
C SER A 189 13.70 -2.68 -10.65
N GLU A 190 13.74 -1.62 -11.46
CA GLU A 190 15.01 -1.08 -11.97
C GLU A 190 15.78 -0.33 -10.88
N PRO A 191 17.13 -0.34 -10.88
CA PRO A 191 18.01 -0.93 -11.92
C PRO A 191 18.28 -2.43 -11.74
N PHE A 192 17.80 -3.04 -10.65
CA PHE A 192 18.11 -4.44 -10.34
C PHE A 192 17.53 -5.41 -11.38
N LYS A 193 16.34 -5.13 -11.91
CA LYS A 193 15.71 -5.94 -12.98
C LYS A 193 16.64 -6.16 -14.17
N SER A 194 17.15 -5.09 -14.77
CA SER A 194 18.06 -5.19 -15.91
C SER A 194 19.35 -5.93 -15.57
N ASN A 195 19.92 -5.66 -14.40
CA ASN A 195 21.12 -6.33 -13.91
C ASN A 195 20.92 -7.83 -13.67
N ALA A 196 19.83 -8.23 -13.00
CA ALA A 196 19.49 -9.62 -12.73
C ALA A 196 19.21 -10.39 -14.02
N LYS A 197 18.47 -9.80 -14.97
CA LYS A 197 18.25 -10.38 -16.30
C LYS A 197 19.58 -10.62 -17.02
N LYS A 198 20.47 -9.63 -17.03
CA LYS A 198 21.78 -9.76 -17.67
C LYS A 198 22.62 -10.88 -17.05
N PHE A 199 22.68 -10.93 -15.71
CA PHE A 199 23.42 -11.96 -14.98
C PHE A 199 22.87 -13.37 -15.28
N ILE A 200 21.56 -13.57 -15.12
CA ILE A 200 20.91 -14.87 -15.30
C ILE A 200 21.00 -15.33 -16.77
N SER A 201 20.87 -14.42 -17.74
CA SER A 201 21.05 -14.74 -19.15
C SER A 201 22.46 -15.20 -19.47
N ALA A 202 23.50 -14.57 -18.89
CA ALA A 202 24.88 -15.00 -19.07
C ALA A 202 25.15 -16.40 -18.48
N LEU A 203 24.56 -16.70 -17.31
CA LEU A 203 24.63 -18.04 -16.72
C LEU A 203 24.00 -19.07 -17.67
N LYS A 204 22.78 -18.81 -18.13
CA LYS A 204 22.04 -19.72 -19.03
C LYS A 204 22.77 -19.93 -20.36
N ALA A 205 23.34 -18.87 -20.95
CA ALA A 205 24.10 -18.96 -22.20
C ALA A 205 25.35 -19.84 -22.08
N ALA A 206 25.91 -19.97 -20.87
CA ALA A 206 27.02 -20.88 -20.58
C ALA A 206 26.58 -22.29 -20.18
N ASN A 207 25.29 -22.63 -20.37
CA ASN A 207 24.67 -23.89 -19.94
C ASN A 207 24.73 -24.13 -18.42
N ILE A 208 24.72 -23.06 -17.63
CA ILE A 208 24.58 -23.12 -16.17
C ILE A 208 23.09 -23.17 -15.82
N SER A 209 22.71 -24.08 -14.93
CA SER A 209 21.32 -24.27 -14.53
C SER A 209 20.91 -23.26 -13.45
N VAL A 210 19.88 -22.47 -13.72
CA VAL A 210 19.33 -21.46 -12.80
C VAL A 210 17.85 -21.74 -12.55
N ARG A 211 17.49 -21.97 -11.28
CA ARG A 211 16.09 -22.09 -10.82
C ARG A 211 15.72 -20.91 -9.95
N ILE A 212 14.80 -20.07 -10.41
CA ILE A 212 14.25 -18.96 -9.64
C ILE A 212 13.11 -19.47 -8.75
N SER A 213 13.16 -19.14 -7.47
CA SER A 213 12.15 -19.51 -6.48
C SER A 213 11.31 -18.34 -5.99
N THR A 214 11.85 -17.12 -6.00
CA THR A 214 11.10 -15.90 -5.68
C THR A 214 11.78 -14.68 -6.30
N THR A 215 11.01 -13.75 -6.85
CA THR A 215 11.44 -12.39 -7.23
C THR A 215 10.72 -11.38 -6.36
N TYR A 216 9.46 -11.08 -6.68
CA TYR A 216 8.59 -10.24 -5.87
C TYR A 216 7.85 -11.05 -4.80
N ARG A 217 7.82 -10.53 -3.58
CA ARG A 217 7.06 -11.08 -2.45
C ARG A 217 6.07 -10.03 -1.95
N PRO A 218 4.75 -10.26 -2.02
CA PRO A 218 3.80 -9.34 -1.41
C PRO A 218 4.03 -9.20 0.10
N ASP A 219 3.77 -8.02 0.65
CA ASP A 219 3.96 -7.75 2.08
C ASP A 219 3.13 -8.67 2.98
N ALA A 220 1.91 -8.99 2.58
CA ALA A 220 1.06 -9.96 3.28
C ALA A 220 1.71 -11.35 3.36
N ARG A 221 2.43 -11.78 2.31
CA ARG A 221 3.19 -13.03 2.32
C ARG A 221 4.38 -12.93 3.28
N SER A 222 5.14 -11.82 3.23
CA SER A 222 6.24 -11.57 4.18
C SER A 222 5.76 -11.57 5.63
N TYR A 223 4.59 -10.97 5.90
CA TYR A 223 3.97 -10.94 7.22
C TYR A 223 3.72 -12.37 7.74
N LEU A 224 3.05 -13.21 6.94
CA LEU A 224 2.76 -14.59 7.30
C LEU A 224 4.04 -15.41 7.52
N MET A 225 5.02 -15.30 6.62
CA MET A 225 6.32 -15.97 6.74
C MET A 225 7.07 -15.52 8.01
N TYR A 226 7.10 -14.22 8.28
CA TYR A 226 7.83 -13.65 9.41
C TYR A 226 7.23 -14.10 10.74
N TYR A 227 5.91 -13.95 10.94
CA TYR A 227 5.29 -14.26 12.22
C TYR A 227 5.13 -15.75 12.47
N SER A 228 4.83 -16.56 11.45
CA SER A 228 4.85 -18.03 11.61
C SER A 228 6.23 -18.53 12.02
N THR A 229 7.30 -17.97 11.44
CA THR A 229 8.68 -18.30 11.79
C THR A 229 9.06 -17.85 13.19
N ASN A 230 8.68 -16.64 13.61
CA ASN A 230 8.96 -16.16 14.96
C ASN A 230 8.19 -16.94 16.04
N ILE A 231 6.93 -17.30 15.79
CA ILE A 231 6.17 -18.19 16.69
C ILE A 231 6.83 -19.57 16.76
N LYS A 232 7.15 -20.18 15.61
CA LYS A 232 7.82 -21.49 15.54
C LYS A 232 9.14 -21.50 16.32
N ARG A 233 9.88 -20.39 16.27
CA ARG A 233 11.18 -20.21 16.94
C ARG A 233 11.04 -19.70 18.39
N GLY A 234 9.83 -19.57 18.92
CA GLY A 234 9.59 -19.13 20.30
C GLY A 234 9.95 -17.65 20.57
N LYS A 235 10.08 -16.83 19.52
CA LYS A 235 10.48 -15.42 19.62
C LYS A 235 9.32 -14.47 19.88
N ILE A 236 8.09 -14.89 19.59
CA ILE A 236 6.87 -14.13 19.84
C ILE A 236 5.74 -15.10 20.16
N SER A 237 4.85 -14.73 21.07
CA SER A 237 3.64 -15.51 21.32
C SER A 237 2.52 -15.13 20.32
N PRO A 238 1.61 -16.06 19.99
CA PRO A 238 0.56 -15.80 18.99
C PRO A 238 -0.30 -14.57 19.30
N GLU A 239 -0.61 -14.32 20.57
CA GLU A 239 -1.39 -13.16 21.04
C GLU A 239 -0.66 -11.81 20.91
N LYS A 240 0.65 -11.81 20.68
CA LYS A 240 1.45 -10.59 20.48
C LYS A 240 1.68 -10.28 19.01
N VAL A 241 1.23 -11.12 18.09
CA VAL A 241 1.34 -10.83 16.66
C VAL A 241 0.42 -9.67 16.30
N PRO A 242 0.94 -8.55 15.76
CA PRO A 242 0.10 -7.43 15.37
C PRO A 242 -0.76 -7.82 14.15
N PRO A 243 -1.98 -7.27 14.03
CA PRO A 243 -2.80 -7.46 12.84
C PRO A 243 -2.13 -6.86 11.61
N TRP A 244 -2.35 -7.46 10.43
CA TRP A 244 -1.82 -6.95 9.17
C TRP A 244 -2.93 -6.58 8.18
N PRO A 245 -2.77 -5.45 7.48
CA PRO A 245 -3.76 -5.03 6.50
C PRO A 245 -4.10 -6.06 5.42
N GLY A 246 -5.38 -6.42 5.32
CA GLY A 246 -5.88 -7.39 4.33
C GLY A 246 -5.59 -8.86 4.66
N VAL A 247 -5.07 -9.15 5.86
CA VAL A 247 -4.81 -10.52 6.32
C VAL A 247 -5.71 -10.82 7.52
N ASN A 248 -6.89 -11.37 7.26
CA ASN A 248 -7.92 -11.68 8.26
C ASN A 248 -7.61 -13.00 9.00
N ILE A 249 -6.46 -13.06 9.65
CA ILE A 249 -5.93 -14.25 10.32
C ILE A 249 -6.19 -14.20 11.83
N ASP A 250 -6.65 -15.32 12.39
CA ASP A 250 -6.60 -15.55 13.83
C ASP A 250 -5.33 -16.32 14.19
N TRP A 251 -4.34 -15.61 14.72
CA TRP A 251 -3.13 -16.24 15.25
C TRP A 251 -3.38 -17.00 16.55
N THR A 252 -4.41 -16.65 17.32
CA THR A 252 -4.63 -17.15 18.68
C THR A 252 -5.43 -18.45 18.73
N HIS A 253 -6.11 -18.81 17.64
CA HIS A 253 -7.03 -19.96 17.58
C HIS A 253 -8.07 -19.89 18.70
N GLY A 254 -8.73 -18.74 18.82
CA GLY A 254 -9.69 -18.47 19.91
C GLY A 254 -9.08 -18.58 21.31
N GLY A 255 -7.78 -18.31 21.46
CA GLY A 255 -7.05 -18.44 22.72
C GLY A 255 -6.43 -19.82 22.99
N ASN A 256 -6.61 -20.79 22.09
CA ASN A 256 -5.95 -22.10 22.22
C ASN A 256 -4.47 -22.02 21.80
N LYS A 257 -3.60 -21.74 22.77
CA LYS A 257 -2.16 -21.57 22.56
C LYS A 257 -1.48 -22.77 21.90
N SER A 258 -1.85 -24.00 22.25
CA SER A 258 -1.24 -25.21 21.68
C SER A 258 -1.54 -25.30 20.18
N LYS A 259 -2.82 -25.18 19.80
CA LYS A 259 -3.26 -25.18 18.39
C LYS A 259 -2.64 -24.03 17.60
N ALA A 260 -2.58 -22.85 18.18
CA ALA A 260 -1.96 -21.67 17.57
C ALA A 260 -0.48 -21.90 17.20
N VAL A 261 0.29 -22.47 18.13
CA VAL A 261 1.72 -22.76 17.90
C VAL A 261 1.90 -23.88 16.87
N GLU A 262 1.10 -24.94 16.94
CA GLU A 262 1.13 -26.03 15.96
C GLU A 262 0.81 -25.54 14.55
N ALA A 263 -0.25 -24.73 14.41
CA ALA A 263 -0.65 -24.18 13.13
C ALA A 263 0.40 -23.21 12.55
N ALA A 264 1.04 -22.39 13.39
CA ALA A 264 2.16 -21.55 12.96
C ALA A 264 3.37 -22.38 12.49
N ARG A 265 3.65 -23.52 13.14
CA ARG A 265 4.70 -24.46 12.69
C ARG A 265 4.36 -25.06 11.34
N ALA A 266 3.12 -25.52 11.15
CA ALA A 266 2.64 -26.05 9.88
C ALA A 266 2.73 -25.01 8.75
N MET A 267 2.34 -23.76 9.04
CA MET A 267 2.49 -22.64 8.10
C MET A 267 3.96 -22.39 7.76
N HIS A 268 4.85 -22.27 8.75
CA HIS A 268 6.29 -22.11 8.52
C HIS A 268 6.88 -23.22 7.64
N ALA A 269 6.49 -24.47 7.89
CA ALA A 269 6.91 -25.62 7.10
C ALA A 269 6.42 -25.54 5.64
N SER A 270 5.17 -25.12 5.43
CA SER A 270 4.59 -24.99 4.08
C SER A 270 5.31 -23.96 3.20
N TYR A 271 5.96 -22.95 3.80
CA TYR A 271 6.81 -21.99 3.09
C TYR A 271 8.23 -22.51 2.77
N GLY A 272 8.63 -23.67 3.31
CA GLY A 272 9.97 -24.22 3.09
C GLY A 272 11.12 -23.38 3.67
N ILE A 273 10.85 -22.56 4.70
CA ILE A 273 11.82 -21.57 5.23
C ILE A 273 13.02 -22.24 5.93
N GLY A 274 12.79 -23.37 6.60
CA GLY A 274 13.82 -24.08 7.34
C GLY A 274 14.58 -23.19 8.33
N GLY A 275 15.91 -23.20 8.22
CA GLY A 275 16.82 -22.40 9.04
C GLY A 275 17.00 -20.95 8.58
N ASN A 276 16.53 -20.58 7.39
CA ASN A 276 16.87 -19.29 6.78
C ASN A 276 16.27 -18.10 7.56
N PRO A 277 16.91 -16.93 7.52
CA PRO A 277 16.32 -15.71 8.05
C PRO A 277 15.06 -15.33 7.27
N VAL A 278 14.16 -14.59 7.91
CA VAL A 278 12.99 -14.01 7.25
C VAL A 278 12.94 -12.54 7.63
N GLY A 279 13.00 -11.66 6.62
CA GLY A 279 12.88 -10.22 6.81
C GLY A 279 11.51 -9.84 7.37
N LYS A 280 11.47 -8.76 8.16
CA LYS A 280 10.21 -8.14 8.59
C LYS A 280 9.44 -7.67 7.33
N PRO A 281 8.10 -7.79 7.29
CA PRO A 281 7.31 -7.27 6.17
C PRO A 281 7.62 -5.80 5.89
N SER A 282 7.56 -5.42 4.61
CA SER A 282 7.93 -4.10 4.06
C SER A 282 9.40 -3.68 4.21
N ASN A 283 10.27 -4.52 4.80
CA ASN A 283 11.71 -4.23 4.96
C ASN A 283 12.61 -5.26 4.24
N SER A 284 12.04 -6.12 3.40
CA SER A 284 12.81 -7.06 2.55
C SER A 284 12.94 -6.51 1.14
N ASN A 285 14.09 -6.71 0.51
CA ASN A 285 14.30 -6.36 -0.90
C ASN A 285 13.32 -7.09 -1.86
N HIS A 286 12.77 -8.25 -1.47
CA HIS A 286 11.71 -8.91 -2.24
C HIS A 286 10.40 -8.12 -2.25
N ASN A 287 10.11 -7.32 -1.21
CA ASN A 287 8.89 -6.52 -1.14
C ASN A 287 8.88 -5.34 -2.12
N VAL A 288 10.05 -4.96 -2.63
CA VAL A 288 10.24 -3.83 -3.55
C VAL A 288 10.86 -4.24 -4.89
N GLY A 289 11.00 -5.55 -5.14
CA GLY A 289 11.51 -6.07 -6.41
C GLY A 289 13.03 -5.92 -6.61
N PHE A 290 13.81 -5.79 -5.53
CA PHE A 290 15.27 -5.66 -5.58
C PHE A 290 16.03 -6.93 -5.18
N ALA A 291 15.36 -8.08 -5.14
CA ALA A 291 15.97 -9.36 -4.82
C ALA A 291 15.41 -10.53 -5.65
N VAL A 292 16.24 -11.55 -5.83
CA VAL A 292 15.89 -12.84 -6.41
C VAL A 292 16.45 -13.96 -5.55
N ASP A 293 15.58 -14.89 -5.16
CA ASP A 293 15.97 -16.14 -4.52
C ASP A 293 16.14 -17.18 -5.63
N MET A 294 17.37 -17.60 -5.90
CA MET A 294 17.67 -18.57 -6.95
C MET A 294 18.69 -19.63 -6.53
N THR A 295 18.54 -20.83 -7.11
CA THR A 295 19.52 -21.91 -7.02
C THR A 295 20.30 -21.99 -8.33
N VAL A 296 21.62 -21.95 -8.24
CA VAL A 296 22.54 -22.04 -9.37
C VAL A 296 23.35 -23.34 -9.24
N THR A 297 23.33 -24.18 -10.28
CA THR A 297 24.01 -25.48 -10.31
C THR A 297 24.68 -25.68 -11.67
N ASN A 298 25.54 -26.69 -11.80
CA ASN A 298 26.25 -27.00 -13.04
C ASN A 298 27.14 -25.84 -13.56
N TYR A 299 27.80 -25.13 -12.64
CA TYR A 299 28.62 -23.97 -12.98
C TYR A 299 30.11 -24.28 -13.10
N SER A 300 30.60 -25.37 -12.51
CA SER A 300 32.04 -25.65 -12.45
C SER A 300 32.64 -25.87 -13.84
N GLY A 301 33.77 -25.22 -14.10
CA GLY A 301 34.48 -25.22 -15.38
C GLY A 301 33.84 -24.36 -16.48
N LYS A 302 32.69 -23.71 -16.24
CA LYS A 302 31.99 -22.91 -17.25
C LYS A 302 32.58 -21.49 -17.33
N THR A 303 32.43 -20.84 -18.48
CA THR A 303 32.81 -19.44 -18.68
C THR A 303 31.59 -18.63 -19.05
N ILE A 304 31.33 -17.54 -18.33
CA ILE A 304 30.23 -16.61 -18.61
C ILE A 304 30.75 -15.29 -19.16
N SER A 305 29.95 -14.64 -20.02
CA SER A 305 30.25 -13.33 -20.59
C SER A 305 29.34 -12.26 -19.98
N LEU A 306 29.90 -11.27 -19.28
CA LEU A 306 29.18 -10.17 -18.65
C LEU A 306 29.86 -8.84 -18.96
N ASN A 307 29.10 -7.89 -19.53
CA ASN A 307 29.61 -6.56 -19.93
C ASN A 307 30.87 -6.64 -20.83
N GLY A 308 30.95 -7.62 -21.73
CA GLY A 308 32.11 -7.84 -22.59
C GLY A 308 33.28 -8.59 -21.92
N ASN A 309 33.26 -8.76 -20.60
CA ASN A 309 34.28 -9.52 -19.87
C ASN A 309 33.90 -10.99 -19.74
N LYS A 310 34.90 -11.88 -19.81
CA LYS A 310 34.75 -13.32 -19.60
C LYS A 310 35.16 -13.71 -18.18
N TYR A 311 34.35 -14.52 -17.51
CA TYR A 311 34.61 -15.02 -16.15
C TYR A 311 34.57 -16.54 -16.16
N LYS A 312 35.70 -17.18 -15.84
CA LYS A 312 35.76 -18.64 -15.61
C LYS A 312 35.23 -18.93 -14.21
N ILE A 313 34.31 -19.88 -14.11
CA ILE A 313 33.64 -20.26 -12.89
C ILE A 313 34.06 -21.69 -12.54
N ASN A 314 34.91 -21.86 -11.54
CA ASN A 314 35.30 -23.18 -11.02
C ASN A 314 34.53 -23.51 -9.73
N GLU A 315 34.32 -22.50 -8.90
CA GLU A 315 33.64 -22.60 -7.62
C GLU A 315 32.55 -21.52 -7.44
N PHE A 316 31.73 -21.65 -6.40
CA PHE A 316 30.62 -20.72 -6.16
C PHE A 316 31.09 -19.28 -5.91
N ASN A 317 32.27 -19.09 -5.30
CA ASN A 317 32.80 -17.75 -5.05
C ASN A 317 33.12 -16.99 -6.35
N ASP A 318 33.46 -17.69 -7.44
CA ASP A 318 33.63 -17.07 -8.76
C ASP A 318 32.30 -16.49 -9.27
N LEU A 319 31.18 -17.19 -9.05
CA LEU A 319 29.83 -16.67 -9.37
C LEU A 319 29.50 -15.43 -8.56
N VAL A 320 29.81 -15.45 -7.26
CA VAL A 320 29.58 -14.31 -6.36
C VAL A 320 30.39 -13.09 -6.82
N ALA A 321 31.66 -13.30 -7.18
CA ALA A 321 32.53 -12.25 -7.71
C ALA A 321 31.99 -11.67 -9.02
N ALA A 322 31.56 -12.52 -9.96
CA ALA A 322 31.01 -12.08 -11.25
C ALA A 322 29.67 -11.33 -11.09
N GLY A 323 28.75 -11.83 -10.26
CA GLY A 323 27.47 -11.17 -9.99
C GLY A 323 27.65 -9.78 -9.38
N LYS A 324 28.61 -9.63 -8.45
CA LYS A 324 28.94 -8.34 -7.83
C LYS A 324 29.37 -7.28 -8.86
N LYS A 325 30.00 -7.66 -9.97
CA LYS A 325 30.39 -6.72 -11.06
C LYS A 325 29.20 -6.11 -11.80
N VAL A 326 28.03 -6.73 -11.69
CA VAL A 326 26.77 -6.23 -12.27
C VAL A 326 25.75 -5.87 -11.19
N SER A 327 26.19 -5.60 -9.96
CA SER A 327 25.30 -5.26 -8.83
C SER A 327 24.23 -6.30 -8.52
N VAL A 328 24.55 -7.59 -8.72
CA VAL A 328 23.76 -8.74 -8.26
C VAL A 328 24.55 -9.41 -7.15
N ILE A 329 24.26 -9.01 -5.91
CA ILE A 329 25.09 -9.30 -4.74
C ILE A 329 24.46 -10.44 -3.93
N TRP A 330 25.23 -11.50 -3.69
CA TRP A 330 24.81 -12.62 -2.87
C TRP A 330 24.81 -12.25 -1.38
N TYR A 331 23.76 -12.63 -0.64
CA TYR A 331 23.64 -12.36 0.81
C TYR A 331 24.68 -13.10 1.64
N GLY A 332 25.06 -14.30 1.22
CA GLY A 332 25.99 -15.17 1.94
C GLY A 332 25.35 -16.47 2.42
N SER A 333 26.15 -17.28 3.11
CA SER A 333 25.81 -18.64 3.53
C SER A 333 24.59 -18.74 4.47
N LYS A 334 24.24 -17.64 5.15
CA LYS A 334 23.06 -17.54 6.03
C LYS A 334 21.73 -17.59 5.27
N ASP A 335 21.71 -17.11 4.03
CA ASP A 335 20.56 -17.19 3.13
C ASP A 335 21.04 -17.50 1.71
N LYS A 336 21.47 -18.76 1.53
CA LYS A 336 22.14 -19.24 0.31
C LYS A 336 21.41 -18.91 -1.00
N PRO A 337 20.07 -18.96 -1.10
CA PRO A 337 19.42 -18.62 -2.36
C PRO A 337 19.37 -17.12 -2.66
N HIS A 338 19.64 -16.24 -1.68
CA HIS A 338 19.32 -14.82 -1.78
C HIS A 338 20.37 -13.99 -2.52
N TRP A 339 19.94 -13.30 -3.58
CA TRP A 339 20.73 -12.31 -4.30
C TRP A 339 19.93 -11.01 -4.41
N SER A 340 20.55 -9.88 -4.14
CA SER A 340 19.88 -8.58 -4.17
C SER A 340 20.79 -7.47 -4.69
N GLN A 341 20.21 -6.30 -4.92
CA GLN A 341 20.97 -5.12 -5.35
C GLN A 341 22.01 -4.69 -4.30
N THR A 342 21.74 -4.94 -3.02
CA THR A 342 22.53 -4.44 -1.89
C THR A 342 23.17 -5.54 -1.04
N GLY A 343 22.93 -6.82 -1.36
CA GLY A 343 23.42 -7.96 -0.57
C GLY A 343 22.76 -8.07 0.81
N ARG A 344 21.56 -7.49 0.96
CA ARG A 344 20.73 -7.51 2.17
C ARG A 344 19.36 -8.11 1.87
#